data_AF-A0A7Y0FYK8-F1
#
_entry.id   AF-A0A7Y0FYK8-F1
#
_cell.length_a   1.000
_cell.length_b   1.000
_cell.length_c   1.000
_cell.angle_alpha   90.00
_cell.angle_beta   90.00
_cell.angle_gamma   90.00
#
_symmetry.space_group_name_H-M   'P 1'
#
loop_
_entity.id
_entity.type
_entity.pdbx_description
1 polymer ?
#
loop_
_entity_poly.entity_id
_entity_poly.type
_entity_poly.pdbx_seq_one_letter_code
_entity_poly.pdbx_strand_id
1 'polypeptide(L)'
;MTSSRFRNILNTAKESPGDAVTFLTITTIVVVTLLDMFDVLSLGQEFLSAAAIVVLSAFLVTLLASKKAAVEQKGALQNVVTDLGAIKQDIEIRGTGAHVIEIPREEIGRRLDELLNSANSWHFRGGLGGWQRSTALPALASVMNQDISYVMHILNPANEDLCHRYANYRASAGQRTGTTDPQSVRDELLALLYAAAWYQQRTRVKPDISFLSNYSPLRYDLSNAGLIVTVPDMQERAIYAPAGGWYCTSVRDELEQAGKALPAVVLPSGDDMFPRNWRDVRAQHVMDALEAVRVRPSRISDQPSLPLLADWAESQNLDFEKIAQLPFKGRSN
;
A
#
# COMPACT_ATOMS: atom_id res chain seq x y z
N MET A 1 45.50 55.68 14.05
CA MET A 1 44.42 55.11 13.19
C MET A 1 44.53 53.60 12.93
N THR A 2 45.56 52.90 13.41
CA THR A 2 45.85 51.48 13.10
C THR A 2 45.17 50.44 14.02
N SER A 3 44.67 50.83 15.19
CA SER A 3 44.11 49.91 16.21
C SER A 3 42.70 49.38 15.87
N SER A 4 41.88 50.12 15.11
CA SER A 4 40.50 49.71 14.78
C SER A 4 40.42 48.69 13.64
N ARG A 5 41.36 48.72 12.69
CA ARG A 5 41.37 47.78 11.54
C ARG A 5 41.81 46.37 11.95
N PHE A 6 42.75 46.24 12.88
CA PHE A 6 43.18 44.92 13.40
C PHE A 6 42.08 44.21 14.18
N ARG A 7 41.26 44.97 14.92
CA ARG A 7 40.15 44.41 15.71
C ARG A 7 39.01 43.89 14.82
N ASN A 8 38.78 44.53 13.68
CA ASN A 8 37.81 44.05 12.69
C ASN A 8 38.25 42.74 12.02
N ILE A 9 39.53 42.59 11.68
CA ILE A 9 40.06 41.37 11.05
C ILE A 9 39.93 40.15 11.98
N LEU A 10 40.18 40.33 13.28
CA LEU A 10 39.99 39.26 14.28
C LEU A 10 38.53 38.84 14.45
N ASN A 11 37.59 39.76 14.25
CA ASN A 11 36.15 39.44 14.29
C ASN A 11 35.69 38.72 13.03
N THR A 12 36.18 39.11 11.84
CA THR A 12 35.86 38.43 10.57
C THR A 12 36.41 37.00 10.53
N ALA A 13 37.58 36.77 11.16
CA ALA A 13 38.16 35.43 11.29
C ALA A 13 37.33 34.45 12.15
N LYS A 14 36.42 34.98 12.97
CA LYS A 14 35.53 34.19 13.83
C LYS A 14 34.29 33.69 13.08
N GLU A 15 33.90 34.35 11.98
CA GLU A 15 32.68 34.06 11.22
C GLU A 15 32.94 33.19 9.98
N SER A 16 34.15 33.23 9.40
CA SER A 16 34.56 32.38 8.27
C SER A 16 36.02 31.93 8.43
N PRO A 17 36.26 30.70 8.93
CA PRO A 17 37.61 30.16 9.11
C PRO A 17 38.40 30.07 7.80
N GLY A 18 37.73 29.86 6.68
CA GLY A 18 38.34 29.79 5.34
C GLY A 18 38.90 31.14 4.87
N ASP A 19 38.18 32.22 5.15
CA ASP A 19 38.62 33.57 4.77
C ASP A 19 39.78 34.05 5.65
N ALA A 20 39.78 33.64 6.93
CA ALA A 20 40.89 33.90 7.85
C ALA A 20 42.19 33.25 7.37
N VAL A 21 42.13 31.98 6.95
CA VAL A 21 43.28 31.22 6.43
C VAL A 21 43.79 31.86 5.13
N THR A 22 42.89 32.27 4.24
CA THR A 22 43.24 32.90 2.96
C THR A 22 43.92 34.25 3.17
N PHE A 23 43.37 35.09 4.06
CA PHE A 23 43.96 36.38 4.41
C PHE A 23 45.35 36.24 5.06
N LEU A 24 45.52 35.27 5.96
CA LEU A 24 46.82 34.98 6.59
C LEU A 24 47.84 34.47 5.57
N THR A 25 47.43 33.59 4.66
CA THR A 25 48.32 33.06 3.61
C THR A 25 48.79 34.19 2.69
N ILE A 26 47.89 35.07 2.26
CA ILE A 26 48.24 36.26 1.46
C ILE A 26 49.18 37.18 2.25
N THR A 27 48.91 37.41 3.53
CA THR A 27 49.75 38.25 4.39
C THR A 27 51.15 37.66 4.55
N THR A 28 51.25 36.34 4.76
CA THR A 28 52.54 35.64 4.84
C THR A 28 53.31 35.71 3.53
N ILE A 29 52.64 35.49 2.38
CA ILE A 29 53.27 35.64 1.07
C ILE A 29 53.83 37.07 0.93
N VAL A 30 53.02 38.10 1.20
CA VAL A 30 53.44 39.50 1.12
C VAL A 30 54.62 39.80 2.05
N VAL A 31 54.61 39.29 3.28
CA VAL A 31 55.71 39.47 4.23
C VAL A 31 56.97 38.77 3.74
N VAL A 32 56.88 37.55 3.20
CA VAL A 32 58.03 36.84 2.64
C VAL A 32 58.58 37.58 1.41
N THR A 33 57.73 38.08 0.52
CA THR A 33 58.18 38.87 -0.64
C THR A 33 58.83 40.19 -0.22
N LEU A 34 58.33 40.82 0.85
CA LEU A 34 58.93 42.03 1.41
C LEU A 34 60.27 41.72 2.12
N LEU A 35 60.38 40.62 2.85
CA LEU A 35 61.63 40.20 3.50
C LEU A 35 62.74 39.92 2.46
N ASP A 36 62.39 39.29 1.34
CA ASP A 36 63.29 39.07 0.20
C ASP A 36 63.77 40.40 -0.41
N MET A 37 62.88 41.39 -0.47
CA MET A 37 63.22 42.77 -0.88
C MET A 37 64.08 43.52 0.18
N PHE A 38 63.94 43.19 1.47
CA PHE A 38 64.71 43.79 2.56
C PHE A 38 66.10 43.15 2.76
N ASP A 39 66.31 41.91 2.30
CA ASP A 39 67.62 41.27 2.27
C ASP A 39 68.59 42.04 1.33
N VAL A 40 68.04 42.64 0.26
CA VAL A 40 68.75 43.58 -0.63
C VAL A 40 69.14 44.90 0.08
N LEU A 41 68.50 45.26 1.19
CA LEU A 41 68.69 46.54 1.91
C LEU A 41 69.60 46.43 3.16
N SER A 42 70.23 45.28 3.41
CA SER A 42 71.22 45.07 4.50
C SER A 42 70.70 45.41 5.92
N LEU A 43 69.43 45.14 6.21
CA LEU A 43 68.88 45.30 7.58
C LEU A 43 69.31 44.15 8.50
N GLY A 44 69.57 44.46 9.77
CA GLY A 44 70.22 43.56 10.73
C GLY A 44 69.48 42.25 11.00
N GLN A 45 70.26 41.17 11.16
CA GLN A 45 69.83 39.78 11.39
C GLN A 45 68.77 39.60 12.48
N GLU A 46 68.75 40.47 13.50
CA GLU A 46 67.77 40.41 14.59
C GLU A 46 66.33 40.67 14.10
N PHE A 47 66.13 41.56 13.13
CA PHE A 47 64.80 41.88 12.59
C PHE A 47 64.21 40.71 11.77
N LEU A 48 65.05 40.05 10.98
CA LEU A 48 64.67 38.86 10.20
C LEU A 48 64.24 37.71 11.12
N SER A 49 64.96 37.51 12.24
CA SER A 49 64.63 36.47 13.21
C SER A 49 63.28 36.72 13.92
N ALA A 50 63.00 37.97 14.30
CA ALA A 50 61.74 38.34 14.93
C ALA A 50 60.55 38.19 13.97
N ALA A 51 60.72 38.58 12.70
CA ALA A 51 59.68 38.42 11.67
C ALA A 51 59.36 36.94 11.39
N ALA A 52 60.39 36.09 11.31
CA ALA A 52 60.21 34.65 11.10
C ALA A 52 59.43 33.99 12.25
N ILE A 53 59.71 34.37 13.51
CA ILE A 53 59.01 33.85 14.69
C ILE A 53 57.52 34.23 14.66
N VAL A 54 57.18 35.45 14.26
CA VAL A 54 55.77 35.90 14.18
C VAL A 54 55.02 35.11 13.10
N VAL A 55 55.63 34.88 11.94
CA VAL A 55 55.03 34.09 10.85
C VAL A 55 54.82 32.64 11.28
N LEU A 56 55.82 32.01 11.91
CA LEU A 56 55.72 30.64 12.41
C LEU A 56 54.64 30.50 13.50
N SER A 57 54.55 31.48 14.40
CA SER A 57 53.54 31.49 15.46
C SER A 57 52.13 31.62 14.89
N ALA A 58 51.93 32.51 13.90
CA ALA A 58 50.66 32.67 13.22
C ALA A 58 50.25 31.40 12.43
N PHE A 59 51.23 30.75 11.78
CA PHE A 59 51.01 29.49 11.07
C PHE A 59 50.60 28.35 12.04
N LEU A 60 51.25 28.25 13.20
CA LEU A 60 50.93 27.25 14.22
C LEU A 60 49.51 27.44 14.78
N VAL A 61 49.12 28.68 15.06
CA VAL A 61 47.76 29.01 15.53
C VAL A 61 46.71 28.64 14.47
N THR A 62 47.01 28.89 13.20
CA THR A 62 46.12 28.56 12.08
C THR A 62 45.95 27.04 11.92
N LEU A 63 47.03 26.26 12.08
CA LEU A 63 46.98 24.80 12.05
C LEU A 63 46.20 24.20 13.23
N LEU A 64 46.28 24.80 14.42
CA LEU A 64 45.53 24.35 15.58
C LEU A 64 44.04 24.67 15.45
N ALA A 65 43.71 25.85 14.92
CA ALA A 65 42.33 26.24 14.66
C ALA A 65 41.67 25.34 13.59
N SER A 66 42.39 25.01 12.52
CA SER A 66 41.88 24.11 11.46
C SER A 66 41.68 22.67 11.96
N LYS A 67 42.60 22.16 12.78
CA LYS A 67 42.43 20.84 13.43
C LYS A 67 41.21 20.80 14.34
N LYS A 68 40.96 21.85 15.12
CA LYS A 68 39.79 21.91 16.01
C LYS A 68 38.48 21.92 15.22
N ALA A 69 38.40 22.73 14.16
CA ALA A 69 37.23 22.78 13.28
C ALA A 69 36.95 21.42 12.60
N ALA A 70 37.99 20.72 12.15
CA ALA A 70 37.85 19.39 11.57
C ALA A 70 37.35 18.34 12.58
N VAL A 71 37.77 18.44 13.85
CA VAL A 71 37.30 17.56 14.94
C VAL A 71 35.85 17.85 15.29
N GLU A 72 35.46 19.12 15.39
CA GLU A 72 34.08 19.53 15.66
C GLU A 72 33.13 19.10 14.53
N GLN A 73 33.53 19.26 13.27
CA GLN A 73 32.76 18.81 12.12
C GLN A 73 32.61 17.28 12.08
N LYS A 74 33.68 16.54 12.41
CA LYS A 74 33.64 15.08 12.51
C LYS A 74 32.71 14.63 13.64
N GLY A 75 32.75 15.29 14.80
CA GLY A 75 31.83 15.03 15.91
C GLY A 75 30.38 15.30 15.55
N ALA A 76 30.09 16.41 14.88
CA ALA A 76 28.74 16.74 14.41
C ALA A 76 28.22 15.70 13.40
N LEU A 77 29.04 15.27 12.44
CA LEU A 77 28.67 14.22 11.49
C LEU A 77 28.44 12.86 12.19
N GLN A 78 29.27 12.53 13.17
CA GLN A 78 29.14 11.29 13.95
C GLN A 78 27.83 11.28 14.76
N ASN A 79 27.43 12.42 15.34
CA ASN A 79 26.17 12.56 16.05
C ASN A 79 24.98 12.40 15.10
N VAL A 80 24.99 13.06 13.92
CA VAL A 80 23.94 12.90 12.91
C VAL A 80 23.83 11.45 12.43
N VAL A 81 24.95 10.76 12.21
CA VAL A 81 24.94 9.33 11.83
C VAL A 81 24.37 8.46 12.96
N THR A 82 24.67 8.79 14.22
CA THR A 82 24.16 8.07 15.39
C THR A 82 22.65 8.30 15.56
N ASP A 83 22.19 9.54 15.39
CA ASP A 83 20.77 9.91 15.46
C ASP A 83 19.98 9.27 14.32
N LEU A 84 20.51 9.24 13.10
CA LEU A 84 19.90 8.52 11.97
C LEU A 84 19.87 7.01 12.22
N GLY A 85 20.91 6.45 12.84
CA GLY A 85 20.95 5.05 13.27
C GLY A 85 19.87 4.75 14.30
N ALA A 86 19.70 5.61 15.30
CA ALA A 86 18.68 5.49 16.33
C ALA A 86 17.26 5.65 15.76
N ILE A 87 17.02 6.61 14.86
CA ILE A 87 15.74 6.79 14.17
C ILE A 87 15.42 5.58 13.30
N LYS A 88 16.39 5.06 12.55
CA LYS A 88 16.23 3.84 11.75
C LYS A 88 15.89 2.65 12.64
N GLN A 89 16.57 2.51 13.78
CA GLN A 89 16.35 1.43 14.73
C GLN A 89 15.00 1.57 15.46
N ASP A 90 14.54 2.78 15.78
CA ASP A 90 13.21 3.03 16.33
C ASP A 90 12.10 2.74 15.30
N ILE A 91 12.33 3.05 14.02
CA ILE A 91 11.44 2.67 12.91
C ILE A 91 11.47 1.16 12.68
N GLU A 92 12.62 0.48 12.81
CA GLU A 92 12.70 -0.98 12.67
C GLU A 92 12.10 -1.70 13.90
N ILE A 93 12.34 -1.25 15.13
CA ILE A 93 11.76 -1.86 16.34
C ILE A 93 10.25 -1.62 16.41
N ARG A 94 9.74 -0.46 15.93
CA ARG A 94 8.30 -0.19 15.83
C ARG A 94 7.65 -0.68 14.53
N GLY A 95 8.44 -0.89 13.47
CA GLY A 95 7.98 -1.15 12.09
C GLY A 95 8.34 -2.52 11.50
N THR A 96 9.09 -3.36 12.20
CA THR A 96 9.36 -4.78 11.85
C THR A 96 8.12 -5.65 11.77
N GLY A 97 6.99 -5.12 12.21
CA GLY A 97 5.78 -5.86 12.29
C GLY A 97 4.93 -5.85 11.03
N ALA A 98 4.52 -4.67 10.57
CA ALA A 98 3.38 -4.55 9.66
C ALA A 98 3.78 -4.56 8.18
N HIS A 99 4.96 -4.02 7.84
CA HIS A 99 5.42 -3.74 6.48
C HIS A 99 4.32 -3.20 5.54
N VAL A 100 3.58 -2.17 5.98
CA VAL A 100 2.48 -1.59 5.20
C VAL A 100 3.00 -0.41 4.38
N ILE A 101 2.74 -0.41 3.07
CA ILE A 101 3.08 0.69 2.17
C ILE A 101 1.86 1.19 1.41
N GLU A 102 1.82 2.49 1.15
CA GLU A 102 0.86 3.07 0.21
C GLU A 102 1.39 2.90 -1.22
N ILE A 103 0.55 2.42 -2.14
CA ILE A 103 0.90 2.24 -3.55
C ILE A 103 0.04 3.18 -4.42
N PRO A 104 0.64 3.78 -5.46
CA PRO A 104 -0.10 4.66 -6.35
C PRO A 104 -1.06 3.86 -7.25
N ARG A 105 -2.05 4.56 -7.81
CA ARG A 105 -3.16 3.98 -8.59
C ARG A 105 -2.68 3.07 -9.72
N GLU A 106 -1.69 3.52 -10.48
CA GLU A 106 -1.12 2.84 -11.63
C GLU A 106 -0.45 1.50 -11.27
N GLU A 107 -0.05 1.31 -10.02
CA GLU A 107 0.56 0.06 -9.55
C GLU A 107 -0.46 -0.96 -9.02
N ILE A 108 -1.70 -0.54 -8.70
CA ILE A 108 -2.72 -1.41 -8.08
C ILE A 108 -2.97 -2.65 -8.95
N GLY A 109 -3.19 -2.46 -10.26
CA GLY A 109 -3.47 -3.57 -11.18
C GLY A 109 -2.33 -4.58 -11.22
N ARG A 110 -1.09 -4.09 -11.43
CA ARG A 110 0.11 -4.93 -11.44
C ARG A 110 0.27 -5.74 -10.14
N ARG A 111 0.02 -5.10 -8.98
CA ARG A 111 0.13 -5.76 -7.67
C ARG A 111 -0.97 -6.81 -7.46
N LEU A 112 -2.20 -6.54 -7.89
CA LEU A 112 -3.28 -7.53 -7.85
C LEU A 112 -2.96 -8.75 -8.73
N ASP A 113 -2.40 -8.52 -9.92
CA ASP A 113 -1.99 -9.60 -10.83
C ASP A 113 -0.85 -10.44 -10.21
N GLU A 114 0.13 -9.80 -9.56
CA GLU A 114 1.19 -10.49 -8.80
C GLU A 114 0.63 -11.38 -7.69
N LEU A 115 -0.35 -10.86 -6.92
CA LEU A 115 -1.01 -11.61 -5.87
C LEU A 115 -1.82 -12.79 -6.42
N LEU A 116 -2.51 -12.63 -7.56
CA LEU A 116 -3.29 -13.68 -8.20
C LEU A 116 -2.44 -14.79 -8.80
N ASN A 117 -1.35 -14.44 -9.51
CA ASN A 117 -0.50 -15.41 -10.21
C ASN A 117 0.19 -16.41 -9.27
N SER A 118 0.34 -16.05 -7.99
CA SER A 118 0.95 -16.88 -6.96
C SER A 118 -0.07 -17.41 -5.93
N ALA A 119 -1.37 -17.16 -6.16
CA ALA A 119 -2.42 -17.48 -5.22
C ALA A 119 -2.69 -18.98 -5.14
N ASN A 120 -2.58 -19.55 -3.94
CA ASN A 120 -3.16 -20.85 -3.58
C ASN A 120 -4.43 -20.70 -2.70
N SER A 121 -4.68 -19.48 -2.27
CA SER A 121 -5.85 -19.06 -1.51
C SER A 121 -6.15 -17.60 -1.86
N TRP A 122 -7.42 -17.24 -1.83
CA TRP A 122 -7.85 -15.88 -2.08
C TRP A 122 -9.00 -15.52 -1.15
N HIS A 123 -8.87 -14.37 -0.49
CA HIS A 123 -9.89 -13.80 0.39
C HIS A 123 -10.28 -12.45 -0.18
N PHE A 124 -11.58 -12.27 -0.36
CA PHE A 124 -12.16 -11.02 -0.83
C PHE A 124 -13.19 -10.52 0.18
N ARG A 125 -13.13 -9.23 0.53
CA ARG A 125 -14.18 -8.58 1.34
C ARG A 125 -14.53 -7.22 0.77
N GLY A 126 -15.84 -6.98 0.63
CA GLY A 126 -16.39 -5.70 0.18
C GLY A 126 -16.75 -5.70 -1.31
N GLY A 127 -16.97 -4.51 -1.88
CA GLY A 127 -17.27 -4.35 -3.31
C GLY A 127 -18.54 -5.09 -3.81
N LEU A 128 -18.70 -5.12 -5.14
CA LEU A 128 -19.73 -5.92 -5.83
C LEU A 128 -19.14 -7.16 -6.54
N GLY A 129 -17.84 -7.39 -6.39
CA GLY A 129 -17.13 -8.52 -7.02
C GLY A 129 -17.01 -8.48 -8.54
N GLY A 130 -17.22 -7.34 -9.22
CA GLY A 130 -17.06 -7.25 -10.67
C GLY A 130 -15.70 -7.75 -11.17
N TRP A 131 -14.60 -7.26 -10.60
CA TRP A 131 -13.24 -7.73 -10.90
C TRP A 131 -13.01 -9.19 -10.48
N GLN A 132 -13.68 -9.64 -9.41
CA GLN A 132 -13.63 -11.04 -8.99
C GLN A 132 -14.18 -11.97 -10.07
N ARG A 133 -15.31 -11.60 -10.68
CA ARG A 133 -15.95 -12.36 -11.77
C ARG A 133 -15.17 -12.31 -13.08
N SER A 134 -14.70 -11.13 -13.47
CA SER A 134 -14.04 -10.92 -14.76
C SER A 134 -12.59 -11.41 -14.79
N THR A 135 -11.91 -11.40 -13.65
CA THR A 135 -10.45 -11.57 -13.57
C THR A 135 -10.03 -12.62 -12.55
N ALA A 136 -10.35 -12.43 -11.26
CA ALA A 136 -9.82 -13.29 -10.19
C ALA A 136 -10.26 -14.75 -10.31
N LEU A 137 -11.58 -15.00 -10.40
CA LEU A 137 -12.12 -16.35 -10.54
C LEU A 137 -11.58 -17.08 -11.79
N PRO A 138 -11.54 -16.48 -13.00
CA PRO A 138 -10.89 -17.10 -14.15
C PRO A 138 -9.41 -17.42 -13.92
N ALA A 139 -8.65 -16.52 -13.29
CA ALA A 139 -7.23 -16.73 -13.02
C ALA A 139 -7.02 -17.90 -12.05
N LEU A 140 -7.74 -17.92 -10.94
CA LEU A 140 -7.69 -19.00 -9.94
C LEU A 140 -8.17 -20.34 -10.53
N ALA A 141 -9.18 -20.30 -11.39
CA ALA A 141 -9.70 -21.46 -12.11
C ALA A 141 -8.70 -22.11 -13.07
N SER A 142 -7.68 -21.37 -13.53
CA SER A 142 -6.62 -21.92 -14.39
C SER A 142 -5.64 -22.82 -13.65
N VAL A 143 -5.65 -22.80 -12.31
CA VAL A 143 -4.82 -23.65 -11.46
C VAL A 143 -5.43 -25.05 -11.37
N MET A 144 -4.83 -26.03 -12.06
CA MET A 144 -5.40 -27.37 -12.23
C MET A 144 -4.84 -28.42 -11.26
N ASN A 145 -3.76 -28.12 -10.54
CA ASN A 145 -2.99 -29.09 -9.75
C ASN A 145 -3.37 -29.18 -8.27
N GLN A 146 -4.21 -28.27 -7.76
CA GLN A 146 -4.62 -28.24 -6.36
C GLN A 146 -5.96 -27.54 -6.17
N ASP A 147 -6.61 -27.81 -5.05
CA ASP A 147 -7.81 -27.08 -4.64
C ASP A 147 -7.45 -25.67 -4.15
N ILE A 148 -8.22 -24.67 -4.58
CA ILE A 148 -7.98 -23.26 -4.28
C ILE A 148 -9.08 -22.77 -3.34
N SER A 149 -8.71 -22.38 -2.12
CA SER A 149 -9.66 -21.77 -1.19
C SER A 149 -10.02 -20.37 -1.66
N TYR A 150 -11.31 -20.09 -1.80
CA TYR A 150 -11.82 -18.82 -2.31
C TYR A 150 -12.86 -18.24 -1.36
N VAL A 151 -12.42 -17.48 -0.37
CA VAL A 151 -13.28 -16.94 0.69
C VAL A 151 -13.80 -15.56 0.28
N MET A 152 -15.11 -15.35 0.39
CA MET A 152 -15.73 -14.06 0.06
C MET A 152 -16.70 -13.58 1.11
N HIS A 153 -16.55 -12.32 1.52
CA HIS A 153 -17.52 -11.62 2.34
C HIS A 153 -18.14 -10.47 1.55
N ILE A 154 -19.41 -10.65 1.15
CA ILE A 154 -20.12 -9.73 0.26
C ILE A 154 -21.41 -9.24 0.92
N LEU A 155 -22.04 -8.21 0.38
CA LEU A 155 -23.33 -7.74 0.90
C LEU A 155 -24.43 -8.79 0.65
N ASN A 156 -25.42 -8.85 1.56
CA ASN A 156 -26.61 -9.66 1.34
C ASN A 156 -27.51 -9.02 0.27
N PRO A 157 -27.72 -9.65 -0.91
CA PRO A 157 -28.60 -9.09 -1.94
C PRO A 157 -30.07 -9.01 -1.50
N ALA A 158 -30.51 -9.84 -0.55
CA ALA A 158 -31.86 -9.80 0.01
C ALA A 158 -32.04 -8.70 1.08
N ASN A 159 -30.96 -8.05 1.54
CA ASN A 159 -31.05 -6.92 2.46
C ASN A 159 -31.16 -5.61 1.65
N GLU A 160 -32.39 -5.18 1.43
CA GLU A 160 -32.74 -4.06 0.59
C GLU A 160 -32.13 -2.73 1.04
N ASP A 161 -32.28 -2.44 2.34
CA ASP A 161 -31.75 -1.23 2.98
C ASP A 161 -30.20 -1.19 2.89
N LEU A 162 -29.52 -2.33 3.11
CA LEU A 162 -28.08 -2.40 2.95
C LEU A 162 -27.63 -2.12 1.50
N CYS A 163 -28.33 -2.70 0.52
CA CYS A 163 -28.05 -2.44 -0.90
C CYS A 163 -28.30 -0.98 -1.26
N HIS A 164 -29.37 -0.37 -0.72
CA HIS A 164 -29.69 1.03 -0.97
C HIS A 164 -28.65 1.98 -0.37
N ARG A 165 -28.22 1.74 0.87
CA ARG A 165 -27.14 2.53 1.49
C ARG A 165 -25.83 2.40 0.72
N TYR A 166 -25.50 1.19 0.27
CA TYR A 166 -24.28 0.98 -0.51
C TYR A 166 -24.32 1.68 -1.87
N ALA A 167 -25.47 1.62 -2.55
CA ALA A 167 -25.70 2.31 -3.81
C ALA A 167 -25.53 3.83 -3.66
N ASN A 168 -26.15 4.42 -2.63
CA ASN A 168 -25.99 5.84 -2.29
C ASN A 168 -24.53 6.22 -2.00
N TYR A 169 -23.82 5.39 -1.23
CA TYR A 169 -22.39 5.60 -0.96
C TYR A 169 -21.55 5.56 -2.22
N ARG A 170 -21.81 4.64 -3.15
CA ARG A 170 -21.10 4.61 -4.44
C ARG A 170 -21.39 5.84 -5.29
N ALA A 171 -22.63 6.33 -5.28
CA ALA A 171 -23.01 7.55 -6.00
C ALA A 171 -22.26 8.78 -5.48
N SER A 172 -22.01 8.87 -4.17
CA SER A 172 -21.27 9.99 -3.57
C SER A 172 -19.75 9.86 -3.67
N ALA A 173 -19.20 8.64 -3.68
CA ALA A 173 -17.76 8.36 -3.73
C ALA A 173 -17.12 8.51 -5.13
N GLY A 174 -17.59 9.47 -5.94
CA GLY A 174 -16.95 9.84 -7.21
C GLY A 174 -17.11 8.88 -8.38
N GLN A 175 -17.81 7.75 -8.21
CA GLN A 175 -18.11 6.79 -9.29
C GLN A 175 -19.21 7.33 -10.23
N ARG A 176 -18.85 8.25 -11.14
CA ARG A 176 -19.77 8.86 -12.12
C ARG A 176 -20.31 7.87 -13.19
N THR A 177 -19.79 6.64 -13.26
CA THR A 177 -20.09 5.66 -14.32
C THR A 177 -20.40 4.24 -13.80
N GLY A 178 -20.58 4.07 -12.49
CA GLY A 178 -20.79 2.76 -11.87
C GLY A 178 -22.23 2.44 -11.52
N THR A 179 -22.46 1.19 -11.09
CA THR A 179 -23.69 0.71 -10.45
C THR A 179 -24.05 1.55 -9.22
N THR A 180 -24.94 2.51 -9.38
CA THR A 180 -25.39 3.46 -8.33
C THR A 180 -26.86 3.28 -7.98
N ASP A 181 -27.59 2.44 -8.70
CA ASP A 181 -28.94 2.05 -8.36
C ASP A 181 -28.95 0.79 -7.47
N PRO A 182 -29.84 0.72 -6.45
CA PRO A 182 -29.91 -0.42 -5.54
C PRO A 182 -30.16 -1.76 -6.25
N GLN A 183 -30.98 -1.77 -7.30
CA GLN A 183 -31.29 -3.00 -8.03
C GLN A 183 -30.07 -3.57 -8.73
N SER A 184 -29.30 -2.74 -9.44
CA SER A 184 -28.10 -3.23 -10.10
C SER A 184 -27.00 -3.64 -9.10
N VAL A 185 -26.97 -3.07 -7.88
CA VAL A 185 -26.13 -3.60 -6.78
C VAL A 185 -26.51 -5.06 -6.48
N ARG A 186 -27.80 -5.36 -6.37
CA ARG A 186 -28.29 -6.72 -6.13
C ARG A 186 -27.99 -7.64 -7.32
N ASP A 187 -28.23 -7.17 -8.56
CA ASP A 187 -27.95 -7.95 -9.78
C ASP A 187 -26.47 -8.36 -9.85
N GLU A 188 -25.56 -7.45 -9.51
CA GLU A 188 -24.11 -7.70 -9.48
C GLU A 188 -23.72 -8.74 -8.42
N LEU A 189 -24.33 -8.68 -7.23
CA LEU A 189 -24.10 -9.65 -6.14
C LEU A 189 -24.64 -11.04 -6.51
N LEU A 190 -25.85 -11.11 -7.09
CA LEU A 190 -26.44 -12.36 -7.56
C LEU A 190 -25.61 -12.98 -8.71
N ALA A 191 -25.14 -12.16 -9.63
CA ALA A 191 -24.24 -12.59 -10.70
C ALA A 191 -22.92 -13.17 -10.16
N LEU A 192 -22.42 -12.64 -9.04
CA LEU A 192 -21.22 -13.17 -8.37
C LEU A 192 -21.47 -14.53 -7.74
N LEU A 193 -22.63 -14.73 -7.08
CA LEU A 193 -23.01 -16.04 -6.56
C LEU A 193 -23.10 -17.08 -7.68
N TYR A 194 -23.74 -16.73 -8.80
CA TYR A 194 -23.82 -17.62 -9.96
C TYR A 194 -22.44 -17.94 -10.54
N ALA A 195 -21.59 -16.94 -10.75
CA ALA A 195 -20.23 -17.14 -11.27
C ALA A 195 -19.41 -18.08 -10.35
N ALA A 196 -19.44 -17.84 -9.05
CA ALA A 196 -18.73 -18.67 -8.07
C ALA A 196 -19.23 -20.13 -8.11
N ALA A 197 -20.55 -20.35 -8.15
CA ALA A 197 -21.13 -21.68 -8.26
C ALA A 197 -20.72 -22.37 -9.57
N TRP A 198 -20.75 -21.65 -10.69
CA TRP A 198 -20.34 -22.18 -12.00
C TRP A 198 -18.89 -22.67 -11.98
N TYR A 199 -17.98 -21.88 -11.39
CA TYR A 199 -16.56 -22.26 -11.24
C TYR A 199 -16.38 -23.43 -10.27
N GLN A 200 -17.09 -23.46 -9.14
CA GLN A 200 -17.03 -24.57 -8.18
C GLN A 200 -17.32 -25.93 -8.84
N GLN A 201 -18.24 -25.99 -9.80
CA GLN A 201 -18.60 -27.23 -10.50
C GLN A 201 -17.56 -27.69 -11.53
N ARG A 202 -16.73 -26.78 -12.04
CA ARG A 202 -15.88 -27.02 -13.23
C ARG A 202 -14.40 -27.02 -12.95
N THR A 203 -14.02 -26.48 -11.80
CA THR A 203 -12.63 -26.21 -11.47
C THR A 203 -12.36 -26.66 -10.04
N ARG A 204 -11.11 -26.45 -9.62
CA ARG A 204 -10.68 -26.76 -8.26
C ARG A 204 -10.89 -25.60 -7.28
N VAL A 205 -11.53 -24.51 -7.73
CA VAL A 205 -11.89 -23.40 -6.86
C VAL A 205 -12.97 -23.86 -5.89
N LYS A 206 -12.78 -23.58 -4.59
CA LYS A 206 -13.71 -23.88 -3.50
C LYS A 206 -14.22 -22.58 -2.90
N PRO A 207 -15.32 -22.02 -3.43
CA PRO A 207 -15.91 -20.81 -2.87
C PRO A 207 -16.44 -21.05 -1.47
N ASP A 208 -16.10 -20.15 -0.55
CA ASP A 208 -16.70 -20.06 0.77
C ASP A 208 -17.24 -18.63 0.97
N ILE A 209 -18.55 -18.47 0.80
CA ILE A 209 -19.18 -17.15 0.67
C ILE A 209 -20.02 -16.85 1.91
N SER A 210 -19.95 -15.61 2.38
CA SER A 210 -20.78 -15.11 3.48
C SER A 210 -21.34 -13.74 3.21
N PHE A 211 -22.51 -13.49 3.82
CA PHE A 211 -23.16 -12.21 3.76
C PHE A 211 -22.80 -11.32 4.94
N LEU A 212 -22.39 -10.09 4.62
CA LEU A 212 -22.15 -9.03 5.57
C LEU A 212 -23.48 -8.35 5.96
N SER A 213 -23.56 -7.92 7.22
CA SER A 213 -24.66 -7.09 7.73
C SER A 213 -24.41 -5.58 7.56
N ASN A 214 -23.19 -5.19 7.18
CA ASN A 214 -22.79 -3.82 6.91
C ASN A 214 -21.87 -3.75 5.69
N TYR A 215 -21.71 -2.55 5.12
CA TYR A 215 -20.72 -2.30 4.07
C TYR A 215 -19.51 -1.57 4.66
N SER A 216 -18.34 -1.81 4.07
CA SER A 216 -17.13 -1.03 4.32
C SER A 216 -16.75 -0.27 3.05
N PRO A 217 -16.28 0.98 3.17
CA PRO A 217 -15.53 1.67 2.12
C PRO A 217 -14.29 0.89 1.67
N LEU A 218 -13.69 0.11 2.58
CA LEU A 218 -12.47 -0.65 2.28
C LEU A 218 -12.82 -1.98 1.62
N ARG A 219 -12.10 -2.27 0.54
CA ARG A 219 -12.10 -3.55 -0.16
C ARG A 219 -10.80 -4.25 0.12
N TYR A 220 -10.88 -5.51 0.49
CA TYR A 220 -9.71 -6.33 0.80
C TYR A 220 -9.58 -7.41 -0.28
N ASP A 221 -8.39 -7.46 -0.88
CA ASP A 221 -7.96 -8.48 -1.82
C ASP A 221 -6.70 -9.11 -1.24
N LEU A 222 -6.83 -10.33 -0.70
CA LEU A 222 -5.79 -10.99 0.08
C LEU A 222 -5.50 -12.38 -0.48
N SER A 223 -4.22 -12.70 -0.64
CA SER A 223 -3.75 -14.05 -0.97
C SER A 223 -2.72 -14.52 0.05
N ASN A 224 -2.13 -15.69 -0.18
CA ASN A 224 -0.95 -16.16 0.53
C ASN A 224 0.28 -15.26 0.34
N ALA A 225 0.33 -14.44 -0.72
CA ALA A 225 1.47 -13.58 -1.04
C ALA A 225 1.37 -12.15 -0.45
N GLY A 226 0.17 -11.71 -0.04
CA GLY A 226 -0.01 -10.39 0.55
C GLY A 226 -1.47 -9.92 0.53
N LEU A 227 -1.65 -8.67 0.93
CA LEU A 227 -2.93 -7.97 1.02
C LEU A 227 -2.85 -6.66 0.25
N ILE A 228 -3.87 -6.37 -0.53
CA ILE A 228 -4.16 -5.05 -1.08
C ILE A 228 -5.49 -4.56 -0.50
N VAL A 229 -5.50 -3.33 -0.01
CA VAL A 229 -6.71 -2.63 0.43
C VAL A 229 -6.99 -1.46 -0.50
N THR A 230 -8.15 -1.46 -1.14
CA THR A 230 -8.61 -0.38 -2.04
C THR A 230 -9.89 0.26 -1.55
N VAL A 231 -10.25 1.40 -2.14
CA VAL A 231 -11.56 2.05 -1.99
C VAL A 231 -12.30 2.05 -3.34
N PRO A 232 -13.62 2.37 -3.37
CA PRO A 232 -14.36 2.44 -4.62
C PRO A 232 -13.88 3.48 -5.60
N ASP A 233 -13.35 4.61 -5.14
CA ASP A 233 -12.82 5.63 -6.04
C ASP A 233 -11.58 5.09 -6.73
N MET A 234 -11.63 5.09 -8.07
CA MET A 234 -10.54 4.59 -8.89
C MET A 234 -9.35 5.54 -8.95
N GLN A 235 -9.49 6.80 -8.52
CA GLN A 235 -8.39 7.77 -8.47
C GLN A 235 -7.56 7.68 -7.20
N GLU A 236 -8.05 6.96 -6.18
CA GLU A 236 -7.40 6.87 -4.90
C GLU A 236 -6.24 5.87 -4.90
N ARG A 237 -5.33 6.09 -3.96
CA ARG A 237 -4.17 5.21 -3.69
C ARG A 237 -4.64 3.99 -2.90
N ALA A 238 -3.85 2.92 -2.93
CA ALA A 238 -4.15 1.70 -2.19
C ALA A 238 -3.12 1.44 -1.11
N ILE A 239 -3.48 0.57 -0.17
CA ILE A 239 -2.55 0.07 0.84
C ILE A 239 -2.12 -1.33 0.42
N TYR A 240 -0.82 -1.61 0.44
CA TYR A 240 -0.25 -2.94 0.25
C TYR A 240 0.46 -3.40 1.52
N ALA A 241 0.22 -4.65 1.91
CA ALA A 241 0.93 -5.32 2.99
C ALA A 241 1.42 -6.69 2.49
N PRO A 242 2.74 -6.94 2.43
CA PRO A 242 3.28 -8.22 1.99
C PRO A 242 2.96 -9.32 3.01
N ALA A 243 2.98 -10.56 2.55
CA ALA A 243 2.94 -11.71 3.45
C ALA A 243 4.11 -11.71 4.44
N GLY A 244 3.90 -12.31 5.61
CA GLY A 244 4.88 -12.35 6.71
C GLY A 244 4.81 -11.17 7.68
N GLY A 245 4.15 -10.07 7.32
CA GLY A 245 3.84 -8.98 8.26
C GLY A 245 2.65 -9.30 9.17
N TRP A 246 2.64 -8.78 10.40
CA TRP A 246 1.55 -8.95 11.36
C TRP A 246 0.24 -8.34 10.85
N TYR A 247 0.28 -7.24 10.08
CA TYR A 247 -0.96 -6.59 9.59
C TYR A 247 -1.67 -7.48 8.58
N CYS A 248 -0.94 -7.97 7.57
CA CYS A 248 -1.48 -8.94 6.60
C CYS A 248 -2.01 -10.20 7.30
N THR A 249 -1.27 -10.71 8.30
CA THR A 249 -1.67 -11.87 9.10
C THR A 249 -2.94 -11.60 9.92
N SER A 250 -3.01 -10.45 10.60
CA SER A 250 -4.16 -10.09 11.44
C SER A 250 -5.41 -9.85 10.62
N VAL A 251 -5.29 -9.25 9.42
CA VAL A 251 -6.42 -9.09 8.51
C VAL A 251 -6.90 -10.45 7.99
N ARG A 252 -6.00 -11.39 7.67
CA ARG A 252 -6.40 -12.76 7.32
C ARG A 252 -7.17 -13.41 8.46
N ASP A 253 -6.63 -13.37 9.69
CA ASP A 253 -7.27 -13.94 10.87
C ASP A 253 -8.64 -13.30 11.14
N GLU A 254 -8.77 -11.98 10.97
CA GLU A 254 -10.04 -11.27 11.09
C GLU A 254 -11.06 -11.73 10.05
N LEU A 255 -10.65 -11.87 8.78
CA LEU A 255 -11.52 -12.36 7.72
C LEU A 255 -11.97 -13.80 8.01
N GLU A 256 -11.06 -14.69 8.40
CA GLU A 256 -11.41 -16.08 8.71
C GLU A 256 -12.33 -16.19 9.95
N GLN A 257 -12.03 -15.43 11.00
CA GLN A 257 -12.80 -15.47 12.24
C GLN A 257 -14.17 -14.82 12.07
N ALA A 258 -14.25 -13.69 11.38
CA ALA A 258 -15.53 -13.05 11.07
C ALA A 258 -16.42 -13.99 10.27
N GLY A 259 -15.85 -14.70 9.28
CA GLY A 259 -16.58 -15.66 8.46
C GLY A 259 -17.38 -16.65 9.30
N LYS A 260 -16.77 -17.29 10.30
CA LYS A 260 -17.45 -18.30 11.14
C LYS A 260 -18.80 -17.87 11.70
N ALA A 261 -18.95 -16.59 12.06
CA ALA A 261 -20.17 -16.03 12.64
C ALA A 261 -21.14 -15.44 11.59
N LEU A 262 -20.70 -15.18 10.36
CA LEU A 262 -21.53 -14.60 9.31
C LEU A 262 -22.48 -15.63 8.69
N PRO A 263 -23.66 -15.19 8.18
CA PRO A 263 -24.52 -16.03 7.35
C PRO A 263 -23.77 -16.60 6.16
N ALA A 264 -23.75 -17.93 6.06
CA ALA A 264 -22.97 -18.67 5.07
C ALA A 264 -23.86 -19.09 3.89
N VAL A 265 -23.36 -18.90 2.68
CA VAL A 265 -24.07 -19.28 1.46
C VAL A 265 -23.72 -20.71 1.09
N VAL A 266 -24.75 -21.52 0.87
CA VAL A 266 -24.63 -22.87 0.30
C VAL A 266 -24.97 -22.76 -1.18
N LEU A 267 -23.94 -22.86 -2.02
CA LEU A 267 -24.08 -22.83 -3.47
C LEU A 267 -24.63 -24.15 -3.99
N PRO A 268 -25.57 -24.12 -4.95
CA PRO A 268 -26.13 -25.34 -5.52
C PRO A 268 -25.12 -26.06 -6.42
N SER A 269 -25.46 -27.29 -6.76
CA SER A 269 -24.73 -28.14 -7.70
C SER A 269 -25.73 -28.83 -8.64
N GLY A 270 -25.38 -28.99 -9.90
CA GLY A 270 -26.26 -29.58 -10.92
C GLY A 270 -25.85 -29.21 -12.34
N ASP A 271 -25.77 -30.18 -13.24
CA ASP A 271 -25.35 -29.95 -14.63
C ASP A 271 -26.41 -29.19 -15.46
N ASP A 272 -27.66 -29.20 -15.01
CA ASP A 272 -28.80 -28.47 -15.60
C ASP A 272 -28.73 -26.96 -15.32
N MET A 273 -28.37 -26.58 -14.09
CA MET A 273 -28.24 -25.18 -13.66
C MET A 273 -26.98 -24.51 -14.23
N PHE A 274 -25.99 -25.30 -14.62
CA PHE A 274 -24.70 -24.79 -15.07
C PHE A 274 -24.30 -25.42 -16.40
N PRO A 275 -24.36 -24.69 -17.52
CA PRO A 275 -23.87 -25.14 -18.82
C PRO A 275 -22.35 -25.28 -18.86
N ARG A 276 -21.81 -26.27 -19.61
CA ARG A 276 -20.35 -26.52 -19.71
C ARG A 276 -19.58 -25.31 -20.20
N ASN A 277 -20.08 -24.62 -21.23
CA ASN A 277 -19.50 -23.37 -21.72
C ASN A 277 -20.24 -22.19 -21.09
N TRP A 278 -19.50 -21.24 -20.54
CA TRP A 278 -20.09 -20.06 -19.91
C TRP A 278 -20.89 -19.19 -20.90
N ARG A 279 -20.61 -19.30 -22.20
CA ARG A 279 -21.36 -18.60 -23.28
C ARG A 279 -22.78 -19.14 -23.47
N ASP A 280 -23.05 -20.34 -22.98
CA ASP A 280 -24.36 -20.99 -23.08
C ASP A 280 -25.26 -20.65 -21.88
N VAL A 281 -24.76 -19.83 -20.94
CA VAL A 281 -25.54 -19.36 -19.79
C VAL A 281 -26.70 -18.49 -20.26
N ARG A 282 -27.88 -18.72 -19.67
CA ARG A 282 -29.16 -18.10 -20.00
C ARG A 282 -29.88 -17.75 -18.70
N ALA A 283 -30.90 -16.89 -18.80
CA ALA A 283 -31.72 -16.49 -17.66
C ALA A 283 -32.25 -17.68 -16.85
N GLN A 284 -32.77 -18.72 -17.53
CA GLN A 284 -33.30 -19.92 -16.87
C GLN A 284 -32.25 -20.61 -15.98
N HIS A 285 -31.03 -20.83 -16.51
CA HIS A 285 -29.94 -21.43 -15.74
C HIS A 285 -29.61 -20.64 -14.47
N VAL A 286 -29.63 -19.31 -14.58
CA VAL A 286 -29.34 -18.40 -13.47
C VAL A 286 -30.47 -18.40 -12.45
N MET A 287 -31.72 -18.40 -12.90
CA MET A 287 -32.91 -18.48 -12.05
C MET A 287 -32.89 -19.79 -11.25
N ASP A 288 -32.77 -20.94 -11.92
CA ASP A 288 -32.78 -22.25 -11.28
C ASP A 288 -31.66 -22.38 -10.24
N ALA A 289 -30.46 -21.89 -10.57
CA ALA A 289 -29.35 -21.86 -9.64
C ALA A 289 -29.64 -20.97 -8.43
N LEU A 290 -30.12 -19.74 -8.63
CA LEU A 290 -30.35 -18.79 -7.53
C LEU A 290 -31.52 -19.21 -6.62
N GLU A 291 -32.56 -19.86 -7.16
CA GLU A 291 -33.65 -20.46 -6.37
C GLU A 291 -33.15 -21.63 -5.49
N ALA A 292 -32.14 -22.36 -5.97
CA ALA A 292 -31.51 -23.45 -5.24
C ALA A 292 -30.47 -22.98 -4.20
N VAL A 293 -30.02 -21.71 -4.24
CA VAL A 293 -29.11 -21.17 -3.23
C VAL A 293 -29.78 -21.18 -1.85
N ARG A 294 -29.05 -21.67 -0.85
CA ARG A 294 -29.47 -21.62 0.56
C ARG A 294 -28.54 -20.75 1.39
N VAL A 295 -29.05 -20.22 2.49
CA VAL A 295 -28.31 -19.41 3.46
C VAL A 295 -28.45 -20.05 4.83
N ARG A 296 -27.32 -20.40 5.43
CA ARG A 296 -27.25 -20.84 6.83
C ARG A 296 -26.98 -19.61 7.72
N PRO A 297 -27.65 -19.45 8.87
CA PRO A 297 -27.47 -18.29 9.74
C PRO A 297 -26.02 -18.05 10.19
N SER A 298 -25.25 -19.11 10.46
CA SER A 298 -23.80 -19.06 10.63
C SER A 298 -23.18 -20.44 10.38
N ARG A 299 -21.85 -20.53 10.20
CA ARG A 299 -21.18 -21.82 9.97
C ARG A 299 -21.22 -22.75 11.18
N ILE A 300 -21.36 -22.18 12.37
CA ILE A 300 -21.38 -22.89 13.65
C ILE A 300 -22.79 -23.19 14.17
N SER A 301 -23.82 -22.71 13.47
CA SER A 301 -25.22 -22.92 13.87
C SER A 301 -25.77 -24.22 13.30
N ASP A 302 -26.50 -24.97 14.12
CA ASP A 302 -27.28 -26.15 13.71
C ASP A 302 -28.62 -25.79 13.05
N GLN A 303 -28.93 -24.49 12.93
CA GLN A 303 -30.16 -24.06 12.29
C GLN A 303 -30.19 -24.46 10.80
N PRO A 304 -31.36 -24.87 10.29
CA PRO A 304 -31.48 -25.25 8.89
C PRO A 304 -31.18 -24.07 7.98
N SER A 305 -30.61 -24.37 6.81
CA SER A 305 -30.41 -23.36 5.78
C SER A 305 -31.76 -22.99 5.13
N LEU A 306 -32.01 -21.71 4.93
CA LEU A 306 -33.21 -21.19 4.28
C LEU A 306 -32.92 -20.83 2.81
N PRO A 307 -33.91 -20.88 1.90
CA PRO A 307 -33.73 -20.39 0.52
C PRO A 307 -33.34 -18.92 0.50
N LEU A 308 -32.37 -18.53 -0.32
CA LEU A 308 -31.97 -17.12 -0.46
C LEU A 308 -33.15 -16.22 -0.88
N LEU A 309 -33.99 -16.72 -1.78
CA LEU A 309 -35.08 -15.94 -2.38
C LEU A 309 -36.42 -16.05 -1.63
N ALA A 310 -36.59 -17.00 -0.71
CA ALA A 310 -37.92 -17.28 -0.12
C ALA A 310 -38.47 -16.13 0.74
N ASP A 311 -37.61 -15.45 1.49
CA ASP A 311 -38.00 -14.33 2.37
C ASP A 311 -37.79 -12.96 1.70
N TRP A 312 -37.46 -12.95 0.41
CA TRP A 312 -37.21 -11.73 -0.34
C TRP A 312 -38.45 -11.31 -1.12
N ALA A 313 -39.17 -10.32 -0.60
CA ALA A 313 -40.44 -9.84 -1.16
C ALA A 313 -40.34 -9.43 -2.65
N GLU A 314 -39.23 -8.83 -3.05
CA GLU A 314 -39.00 -8.38 -4.44
C GLU A 314 -38.34 -9.45 -5.33
N SER A 315 -38.13 -10.68 -4.85
CA SER A 315 -37.49 -11.75 -5.64
C SER A 315 -38.24 -12.06 -6.94
N GLN A 316 -39.57 -11.89 -6.95
CA GLN A 316 -40.41 -12.08 -8.14
C GLN A 316 -40.18 -11.02 -9.23
N ASN A 317 -39.56 -9.88 -8.89
CA ASN A 317 -39.28 -8.79 -9.81
C ASN A 317 -37.85 -8.80 -10.35
N LEU A 318 -37.07 -9.86 -10.05
CA LEU A 318 -35.70 -9.97 -10.52
C LEU A 318 -35.65 -10.16 -12.04
N ASP A 319 -34.84 -9.34 -12.71
CA ASP A 319 -34.57 -9.46 -14.13
C ASP A 319 -33.45 -10.48 -14.37
N PHE A 320 -33.80 -11.75 -14.47
CA PHE A 320 -32.83 -12.83 -14.70
C PHE A 320 -32.14 -12.74 -16.06
N GLU A 321 -32.74 -12.08 -17.06
CA GLU A 321 -32.07 -11.81 -18.35
C GLU A 321 -30.91 -10.84 -18.18
N LYS A 322 -31.14 -9.75 -17.44
CA LYS A 322 -30.08 -8.81 -17.10
C LYS A 322 -29.02 -9.46 -16.21
N ILE A 323 -29.43 -10.21 -15.18
CA ILE A 323 -28.47 -10.89 -14.28
C ILE A 323 -27.62 -11.87 -15.08
N ALA A 324 -28.17 -12.65 -16.01
CA ALA A 324 -27.42 -13.64 -16.79
C ALA A 324 -26.30 -13.05 -17.68
N GLN A 325 -26.34 -11.74 -17.98
CA GLN A 325 -25.30 -11.07 -18.77
C GLN A 325 -24.08 -10.65 -17.93
N LEU A 326 -24.18 -10.66 -16.60
CA LEU A 326 -23.16 -10.12 -15.69
C LEU A 326 -22.09 -11.13 -15.20
N PRO A 327 -22.36 -12.43 -14.99
CA PRO A 327 -21.42 -13.38 -14.39
C PRO A 327 -20.06 -13.48 -15.10
N PHE A 328 -20.05 -13.32 -16.42
CA PHE A 328 -18.83 -13.46 -17.25
C PHE A 328 -18.52 -12.20 -18.06
N LYS A 329 -19.16 -11.07 -17.73
CA LYS A 329 -18.92 -9.79 -18.38
C LYS A 329 -17.47 -9.36 -18.20
N GLY A 330 -16.81 -8.95 -19.28
CA GLY A 330 -15.43 -8.48 -19.27
C GLY A 330 -14.37 -9.59 -19.33
N ARG A 331 -14.78 -10.87 -19.43
CA ARG A 331 -13.85 -11.98 -19.68
C ARG A 331 -13.33 -11.91 -21.12
N SER A 332 -12.02 -11.82 -21.32
CA SER A 332 -11.39 -11.99 -22.64
C SER A 332 -11.42 -13.46 -23.05
N ASN A 333 -11.47 -13.71 -24.37
CA ASN A 333 -11.42 -15.06 -24.94
C ASN A 333 -10.17 -15.83 -24.53
#